data_AF-A0A2N1G7H4-F1
#
_entry.id   AF-A0A2N1G7H4-F1
#
_cell.length_a   1.000
_cell.length_b   1.000
_cell.length_c   1.000
_cell.angle_alpha   90.00
_cell.angle_beta   90.00
_cell.angle_gamma   90.00
#
_symmetry.space_group_name_H-M   'P 1'
#
loop_
_entity.id
_entity.type
_entity.pdbx_description
1 polymer ?
#
loop_
_entity_poly.entity_id
_entity_poly.type
_entity_poly.pdbx_seq_one_letter_code
_entity_poly.pdbx_strand_id
1 'polypeptide(L)'
;MKYQVKIQTINTVEEIKEYWSNDDYVQLLGKFAYPEASSAKKENLSELLSMAITDFEPNEAAAIVLNYKLSDSLNEGQIQQISNDMLIDKISEEYPEIAMQAPLFNINQLLFKAYNGKFPNAKATIIEFSMTPSKEEATKKLTKENVLKLFSTGLSDRNIIKRLFDDQMHQNAAFPEAENILWDLTTSDDINYKLNTSENWLKSEDFIASEFEGVLEEVAEEA
;
A
#
# COMPACT_ATOMS: atom_id res chain seq x y z
N MET A 1 13.26 -2.31 -24.23
CA MET A 1 14.38 -1.61 -23.56
C MET A 1 14.91 -2.43 -22.38
N LYS A 2 16.22 -2.47 -22.16
CA LYS A 2 16.85 -3.18 -21.02
C LYS A 2 17.16 -2.21 -19.88
N TYR A 3 16.93 -2.66 -18.65
CA TYR A 3 17.22 -1.91 -17.45
C TYR A 3 18.05 -2.76 -16.49
N GLN A 4 19.04 -2.13 -15.87
CA GLN A 4 19.69 -2.65 -14.69
C GLN A 4 18.86 -2.27 -13.47
N VAL A 5 18.37 -3.28 -12.74
CA VAL A 5 17.62 -3.12 -11.50
C VAL A 5 18.53 -3.47 -10.33
N LYS A 6 18.56 -2.62 -9.32
CA LYS A 6 19.30 -2.85 -8.08
C LYS A 6 18.44 -2.52 -6.87
N ILE A 7 18.12 -3.52 -6.08
CA ILE A 7 17.43 -3.39 -4.80
C ILE A 7 18.44 -2.92 -3.75
N GLN A 8 18.12 -1.83 -3.08
CA GLN A 8 18.96 -1.21 -2.06
C GLN A 8 18.50 -1.68 -0.68
N THR A 9 17.20 -1.57 -0.38
CA THR A 9 16.59 -2.03 0.87
C THR A 9 15.19 -2.59 0.64
N ILE A 10 14.80 -3.57 1.46
CA ILE A 10 13.43 -4.07 1.58
C ILE A 10 13.12 -4.09 3.08
N ASN A 11 12.17 -3.27 3.50
CA ASN A 11 11.80 -3.14 4.91
C ASN A 11 10.31 -3.48 5.09
N THR A 12 10.01 -4.44 5.95
CA THR A 12 8.65 -4.67 6.42
C THR A 12 8.33 -3.67 7.53
N VAL A 13 7.18 -3.00 7.43
CA VAL A 13 6.71 -1.98 8.37
C VAL A 13 5.25 -2.21 8.77
N GLU A 14 4.88 -1.72 9.93
CA GLU A 14 3.50 -1.74 10.44
C GLU A 14 2.74 -0.44 10.12
N GLU A 15 3.38 0.55 9.50
CA GLU A 15 2.74 1.83 9.22
C GLU A 15 3.39 2.57 8.05
N ILE A 16 2.54 3.19 7.23
CA ILE A 16 2.92 4.21 6.26
C ILE A 16 2.68 5.58 6.89
N LYS A 17 3.74 6.18 7.43
CA LYS A 17 3.67 7.40 8.28
C LYS A 17 2.99 8.61 7.62
N GLU A 18 2.99 8.69 6.30
CA GLU A 18 2.48 9.84 5.55
C GLU A 18 1.01 9.65 5.11
N TYR A 19 0.38 8.51 5.40
CA TYR A 19 -0.98 8.23 4.94
C TYR A 19 -2.05 9.05 5.67
N TRP A 20 -1.95 9.16 6.99
CA TRP A 20 -2.88 9.95 7.80
C TRP A 20 -2.34 11.38 7.99
N SER A 21 -3.07 12.37 7.51
CA SER A 21 -2.72 13.78 7.72
C SER A 21 -3.18 14.29 9.08
N ASN A 22 -2.63 15.44 9.51
CA ASN A 22 -3.14 16.12 10.71
C ASN A 22 -4.63 16.48 10.60
N ASP A 23 -5.09 16.79 9.40
CA ASP A 23 -6.51 17.09 9.15
C ASP A 23 -7.38 15.83 9.31
N ASP A 24 -6.91 14.68 8.82
CA ASP A 24 -7.58 13.39 9.05
C ASP A 24 -7.72 13.11 10.55
N TYR A 25 -6.66 13.32 11.33
CA TYR A 25 -6.71 13.12 12.77
C TYR A 25 -7.74 14.04 13.46
N VAL A 26 -7.77 15.33 13.09
CA VAL A 26 -8.74 16.29 13.65
C VAL A 26 -10.18 15.90 13.28
N GLN A 27 -10.43 15.51 12.03
CA GLN A 27 -11.76 15.09 11.58
C GLN A 27 -12.22 13.80 12.26
N LEU A 28 -11.32 12.81 12.39
CA LEU A 28 -11.61 11.56 13.10
C LEU A 28 -11.90 11.81 14.58
N LEU A 29 -11.09 12.63 15.26
CA LEU A 29 -11.36 13.05 16.64
C LEU A 29 -12.77 13.64 16.79
N GLY A 30 -13.20 14.49 15.85
CA GLY A 30 -14.56 15.02 15.82
C GLY A 30 -15.63 13.93 15.66
N LYS A 31 -15.39 12.91 14.82
CA LYS A 31 -16.30 11.76 14.65
C LYS A 31 -16.38 10.86 15.88
N PHE A 32 -15.30 10.78 16.66
CA PHE A 32 -15.28 10.13 17.98
C PHE A 32 -15.77 11.05 19.11
N ALA A 33 -16.41 12.18 18.78
CA ALA A 33 -16.94 13.17 19.73
C ALA A 33 -15.89 13.74 20.71
N TYR A 34 -14.61 13.75 20.32
CA TYR A 34 -13.55 14.35 21.11
C TYR A 34 -13.65 15.89 21.04
N PRO A 35 -13.78 16.59 22.18
CA PRO A 35 -13.95 18.04 22.19
C PRO A 35 -12.66 18.76 21.77
N GLU A 36 -12.80 19.93 21.16
CA GLU A 36 -11.67 20.85 20.90
C GLU A 36 -10.50 20.26 20.08
N ALA A 37 -10.77 19.26 19.24
CA ALA A 37 -9.75 18.58 18.42
C ALA A 37 -8.92 19.54 17.55
N SER A 38 -9.54 20.59 17.01
CA SER A 38 -8.87 21.57 16.14
C SER A 38 -7.86 22.48 16.86
N SER A 39 -7.95 22.58 18.19
CA SER A 39 -7.00 23.34 19.02
C SER A 39 -5.90 22.48 19.63
N ALA A 40 -5.95 21.16 19.44
CA ALA A 40 -4.89 20.28 19.90
C ALA A 40 -3.58 20.53 19.14
N LYS A 41 -2.46 20.31 19.82
CA LYS A 41 -1.14 20.38 19.19
C LYS A 41 -0.96 19.19 18.23
N LYS A 42 -0.34 19.43 17.09
CA LYS A 42 -0.16 18.43 16.01
C LYS A 42 0.52 17.17 16.51
N GLU A 43 1.55 17.33 17.34
CA GLU A 43 2.32 16.24 17.94
C GLU A 43 1.49 15.32 18.85
N ASN A 44 0.34 15.80 19.37
CA ASN A 44 -0.50 15.05 20.29
C ASN A 44 -1.67 14.35 19.57
N LEU A 45 -1.96 14.69 18.32
CA LEU A 45 -3.18 14.26 17.62
C LEU A 45 -3.34 12.74 17.55
N SER A 46 -2.25 12.01 17.26
CA SER A 46 -2.28 10.54 17.18
C SER A 46 -2.58 9.89 18.52
N GLU A 47 -2.01 10.42 19.62
CA GLU A 47 -2.25 9.90 20.97
C GLU A 47 -3.69 10.16 21.41
N LEU A 48 -4.18 11.39 21.19
CA LEU A 48 -5.56 11.76 21.48
C LEU A 48 -6.55 10.92 20.70
N LEU A 49 -6.29 10.67 19.41
CA LEU A 49 -7.18 9.84 18.60
C LEU A 49 -7.20 8.39 19.12
N SER A 50 -6.04 7.87 19.54
CA SER A 50 -5.96 6.52 20.09
C SER A 50 -6.82 6.39 21.36
N MET A 51 -6.77 7.39 22.24
CA MET A 51 -7.63 7.45 23.44
C MET A 51 -9.12 7.47 23.06
N ALA A 52 -9.50 8.36 22.14
CA ALA A 52 -10.89 8.51 21.71
C ALA A 52 -11.44 7.24 21.03
N ILE A 53 -10.61 6.54 20.24
CA ILE A 53 -10.96 5.24 19.64
C ILE A 53 -11.28 4.22 20.73
N THR A 54 -10.45 4.13 21.77
CA THR A 54 -10.58 3.08 22.80
C THR A 54 -11.79 3.22 23.72
N ASP A 55 -12.51 4.35 23.66
CA ASP A 55 -13.78 4.54 24.36
C ASP A 55 -14.97 3.80 23.70
N PHE A 56 -14.76 3.23 22.51
CA PHE A 56 -15.76 2.50 21.73
C PHE A 56 -15.41 1.01 21.64
N GLU A 57 -16.41 0.16 21.36
CA GLU A 57 -16.13 -1.23 21.01
C GLU A 57 -15.36 -1.29 19.68
N PRO A 58 -14.45 -2.25 19.48
CA PRO A 58 -13.55 -2.25 18.31
C PRO A 58 -14.26 -2.23 16.96
N ASN A 59 -15.34 -2.99 16.80
CA ASN A 59 -16.11 -3.01 15.57
C ASN A 59 -16.87 -1.69 15.34
N GLU A 60 -17.30 -1.01 16.40
CA GLU A 60 -17.91 0.32 16.31
C GLU A 60 -16.87 1.36 15.88
N ALA A 61 -15.69 1.35 16.51
CA ALA A 61 -14.58 2.22 16.12
C ALA A 61 -14.13 1.96 14.67
N ALA A 62 -14.02 0.69 14.28
CA ALA A 62 -13.71 0.31 12.91
C ALA A 62 -14.75 0.86 11.92
N ALA A 63 -16.04 0.73 12.21
CA ALA A 63 -17.10 1.29 11.38
C ALA A 63 -16.97 2.82 11.23
N ILE A 64 -16.63 3.55 12.31
CA ILE A 64 -16.42 5.00 12.26
C ILE A 64 -15.26 5.38 11.32
N VAL A 65 -14.11 4.72 11.45
CA VAL A 65 -12.92 5.01 10.62
C VAL A 65 -13.15 4.59 9.16
N LEU A 66 -13.79 3.44 8.92
CA LEU A 66 -14.17 2.98 7.58
C LEU A 66 -15.12 3.98 6.92
N ASN A 67 -16.15 4.42 7.64
CA ASN A 67 -17.11 5.40 7.13
C ASN A 67 -16.45 6.75 6.82
N TYR A 68 -15.46 7.18 7.61
CA TYR A 68 -14.69 8.38 7.29
C TYR A 68 -13.94 8.27 5.96
N LYS A 69 -13.30 7.13 5.69
CA LYS A 69 -12.37 7.01 4.57
C LYS A 69 -12.98 6.41 3.30
N LEU A 70 -14.02 5.59 3.42
CA LEU A 70 -14.52 4.73 2.35
C LEU A 70 -16.03 4.84 2.09
N SER A 71 -16.73 5.83 2.67
CA SER A 71 -18.17 6.00 2.44
C SER A 71 -18.55 6.38 1.01
N ASP A 72 -17.61 6.93 0.23
CA ASP A 72 -17.80 7.19 -1.20
C ASP A 72 -17.77 5.89 -2.04
N SER A 73 -17.17 4.82 -1.51
CA SER A 73 -16.98 3.54 -2.23
C SER A 73 -17.81 2.40 -1.65
N LEU A 74 -18.16 2.47 -0.36
CA LEU A 74 -18.83 1.41 0.38
C LEU A 74 -20.13 1.91 1.00
N ASN A 75 -21.18 1.09 0.92
CA ASN A 75 -22.42 1.37 1.62
C ASN A 75 -22.35 0.96 3.11
N GLU A 76 -23.34 1.40 3.89
CA GLU A 76 -23.42 1.14 5.33
C GLU A 76 -23.36 -0.35 5.70
N GLY A 77 -24.03 -1.21 4.92
CA GLY A 77 -24.01 -2.64 5.13
C GLY A 77 -22.63 -3.26 4.91
N GLN A 78 -21.92 -2.83 3.87
CA GLN A 78 -20.53 -3.25 3.61
C GLN A 78 -19.58 -2.77 4.71
N ILE A 79 -19.70 -1.51 5.14
CA ILE A 79 -18.90 -0.94 6.23
C ILE A 79 -19.12 -1.76 7.50
N GLN A 80 -20.36 -2.05 7.86
CA GLN A 80 -20.67 -2.83 9.06
C GLN A 80 -20.15 -4.26 8.94
N GLN A 81 -20.23 -4.89 7.77
CA GLN A 81 -19.67 -6.22 7.59
C GLN A 81 -18.15 -6.20 7.77
N ILE A 82 -17.45 -5.31 7.05
CA ILE A 82 -15.98 -5.20 7.10
C ILE A 82 -15.51 -4.86 8.51
N SER A 83 -16.22 -3.99 9.25
CA SER A 83 -15.83 -3.61 10.61
C SER A 83 -15.82 -4.80 11.60
N ASN A 84 -16.66 -5.82 11.36
CA ASN A 84 -16.67 -7.05 12.13
C ASN A 84 -15.61 -8.04 11.61
N ASP A 85 -15.52 -8.21 10.29
CA ASP A 85 -14.60 -9.16 9.66
C ASP A 85 -13.12 -8.79 9.92
N MET A 86 -12.80 -7.49 9.99
CA MET A 86 -11.47 -6.97 10.34
C MET A 86 -10.96 -7.39 11.72
N LEU A 87 -11.83 -7.88 12.63
CA LEU A 87 -11.38 -8.43 13.92
C LEU A 87 -10.85 -9.85 13.82
N ILE A 88 -11.15 -10.53 12.72
CA ILE A 88 -10.88 -11.96 12.53
C ILE A 88 -9.78 -12.12 11.48
N ASP A 89 -9.97 -11.49 10.31
CA ASP A 89 -9.16 -11.72 9.13
C ASP A 89 -8.41 -10.46 8.69
N LYS A 90 -7.33 -10.65 7.94
CA LYS A 90 -6.57 -9.56 7.33
C LYS A 90 -7.27 -9.08 6.06
N ILE A 91 -8.40 -8.40 6.22
CA ILE A 91 -9.21 -7.94 5.09
C ILE A 91 -8.41 -7.09 4.09
N SER A 92 -7.41 -6.35 4.54
CA SER A 92 -6.52 -5.60 3.65
C SER A 92 -5.67 -6.44 2.70
N GLU A 93 -5.48 -7.74 2.96
CA GLU A 93 -4.74 -8.67 2.10
C GLU A 93 -5.69 -9.54 1.24
N GLU A 94 -6.94 -9.70 1.67
CA GLU A 94 -7.91 -10.63 1.09
C GLU A 94 -9.06 -9.96 0.33
N TYR A 95 -9.22 -8.64 0.47
CA TYR A 95 -10.33 -7.94 -0.18
C TYR A 95 -10.24 -8.07 -1.72
N PRO A 96 -11.33 -8.46 -2.40
CA PRO A 96 -11.30 -8.73 -3.85
C PRO A 96 -10.91 -7.52 -4.70
N GLU A 97 -11.32 -6.33 -4.28
CA GLU A 97 -10.97 -5.09 -4.97
C GLU A 97 -9.61 -4.60 -4.49
N ILE A 98 -8.57 -4.78 -5.32
CA ILE A 98 -7.17 -4.45 -4.98
C ILE A 98 -7.03 -2.97 -4.57
N ALA A 99 -7.79 -2.06 -5.20
CA ALA A 99 -7.79 -0.64 -4.86
C ALA A 99 -8.17 -0.35 -3.40
N MET A 100 -8.94 -1.24 -2.76
CA MET A 100 -9.34 -1.09 -1.36
C MET A 100 -8.28 -1.59 -0.38
N GLN A 101 -7.30 -2.37 -0.82
CA GLN A 101 -6.33 -3.02 0.07
C GLN A 101 -5.44 -2.01 0.80
N ALA A 102 -4.98 -0.96 0.12
CA ALA A 102 -4.18 0.11 0.73
C ALA A 102 -4.96 0.90 1.83
N PRO A 103 -6.16 1.44 1.57
CA PRO A 103 -6.90 2.11 2.62
C PRO A 103 -7.29 1.18 3.76
N LEU A 104 -7.71 -0.06 3.47
CA LEU A 104 -8.03 -1.05 4.50
C LEU A 104 -6.81 -1.37 5.39
N PHE A 105 -5.61 -1.47 4.81
CA PHE A 105 -4.37 -1.68 5.57
C PHE A 105 -4.14 -0.54 6.57
N ASN A 106 -4.24 0.70 6.11
CA ASN A 106 -3.96 1.87 6.96
C ASN A 106 -5.01 2.06 8.06
N ILE A 107 -6.28 1.70 7.79
CA ILE A 107 -7.35 1.67 8.79
C ILE A 107 -7.07 0.55 9.81
N ASN A 108 -6.75 -0.65 9.34
CA ASN A 108 -6.42 -1.78 10.20
C ASN A 108 -5.26 -1.45 11.14
N GLN A 109 -4.20 -0.83 10.63
CA GLN A 109 -3.02 -0.51 11.45
C GLN A 109 -3.27 0.61 12.47
N LEU A 110 -4.09 1.60 12.14
CA LEU A 110 -4.54 2.59 13.11
C LEU A 110 -5.25 1.91 14.29
N LEU A 111 -6.18 1.00 13.99
CA LEU A 111 -6.98 0.28 14.98
C LEU A 111 -6.16 -0.77 15.74
N PHE A 112 -5.28 -1.50 15.06
CA PHE A 112 -4.33 -2.45 15.64
C PHE A 112 -3.53 -1.79 16.77
N LYS A 113 -2.97 -0.62 16.50
CA LYS A 113 -2.20 0.15 17.48
C LYS A 113 -3.07 0.68 18.62
N ALA A 114 -4.22 1.28 18.31
CA ALA A 114 -5.13 1.82 19.32
C ALA A 114 -5.60 0.75 20.33
N TYR A 115 -5.88 -0.47 19.85
CA TYR A 115 -6.36 -1.57 20.69
C TYR A 115 -5.28 -2.57 21.10
N ASN A 116 -3.99 -2.21 21.02
CA ASN A 116 -2.87 -3.07 21.43
C ASN A 116 -2.92 -4.49 20.85
N GLY A 117 -3.25 -4.61 19.57
CA GLY A 117 -3.22 -5.86 18.81
C GLY A 117 -4.52 -6.68 18.78
N LYS A 118 -5.66 -6.07 19.09
CA LYS A 118 -6.98 -6.74 18.97
C LYS A 118 -7.38 -7.03 17.51
N PHE A 119 -6.90 -6.22 16.57
CA PHE A 119 -7.03 -6.47 15.13
C PHE A 119 -5.87 -7.36 14.65
N PRO A 120 -5.99 -8.11 13.54
CA PRO A 120 -4.86 -8.81 12.95
C PRO A 120 -3.74 -7.86 12.53
N ASN A 121 -2.48 -8.26 12.70
CA ASN A 121 -1.33 -7.44 12.28
C ASN A 121 -1.02 -7.65 10.80
N ALA A 122 -1.62 -6.85 9.91
CA ALA A 122 -1.22 -6.77 8.51
C ALA A 122 0.06 -5.94 8.35
N LYS A 123 0.92 -6.23 7.37
CA LYS A 123 2.17 -5.47 7.19
C LYS A 123 2.31 -4.92 5.79
N ALA A 124 3.07 -3.84 5.69
CA ALA A 124 3.47 -3.25 4.42
C ALA A 124 4.96 -3.49 4.18
N THR A 125 5.37 -3.38 2.92
CA THR A 125 6.76 -3.46 2.51
C THR A 125 7.16 -2.17 1.80
N ILE A 126 8.26 -1.59 2.25
CA ILE A 126 8.92 -0.44 1.63
C ILE A 126 10.17 -0.95 0.92
N ILE A 127 10.26 -0.70 -0.38
CA ILE A 127 11.38 -1.10 -1.22
C ILE A 127 12.05 0.15 -1.76
N GLU A 128 13.35 0.30 -1.51
CA GLU A 128 14.19 1.30 -2.15
C GLU A 128 15.07 0.61 -3.19
N PHE A 129 15.07 1.13 -4.40
CA PHE A 129 15.76 0.51 -5.52
C PHE A 129 16.13 1.54 -6.59
N SER A 130 17.05 1.15 -7.48
CA SER A 130 17.37 1.93 -8.67
C SER A 130 17.07 1.14 -9.94
N MET A 131 16.58 1.82 -10.97
CA MET A 131 16.39 1.28 -12.30
C MET A 131 17.07 2.19 -13.32
N THR A 132 18.13 1.69 -13.96
CA THR A 132 18.93 2.46 -14.92
C THR A 132 18.87 1.81 -16.29
N PRO A 133 18.57 2.55 -17.38
CA PRO A 133 18.70 2.05 -18.75
C PRO A 133 20.09 1.45 -19.01
N SER A 134 20.16 0.27 -19.64
CA SER A 134 21.45 -0.38 -19.95
C SER A 134 22.20 0.27 -21.13
N LYS A 135 21.55 1.19 -21.86
CA LYS A 135 22.14 2.00 -22.94
C LYS A 135 22.12 3.47 -22.53
N GLU A 136 22.96 4.30 -23.15
CA GLU A 136 22.96 5.78 -23.00
C GLU A 136 21.70 6.41 -23.63
N GLU A 137 20.53 5.94 -23.21
CA GLU A 137 19.22 6.50 -23.53
C GLU A 137 18.79 7.39 -22.37
N ALA A 138 18.02 8.44 -22.68
CA ALA A 138 17.49 9.32 -21.65
C ALA A 138 16.62 8.52 -20.67
N THR A 139 16.83 8.74 -19.37
CA THR A 139 15.95 8.20 -18.33
C THR A 139 14.55 8.78 -18.52
N LYS A 140 13.56 7.89 -18.55
CA LYS A 140 12.13 8.23 -18.54
C LYS A 140 11.56 7.79 -17.20
N LYS A 141 10.66 8.59 -16.64
CA LYS A 141 9.89 8.21 -15.46
C LYS A 141 9.14 6.90 -15.69
N LEU A 142 9.40 5.90 -14.86
CA LEU A 142 8.75 4.60 -14.93
C LEU A 142 7.38 4.65 -14.24
N THR A 143 6.39 3.99 -14.86
CA THR A 143 5.08 3.75 -14.24
C THR A 143 5.15 2.57 -13.27
N LYS A 144 4.11 2.38 -12.45
CA LYS A 144 4.00 1.21 -11.56
C LYS A 144 4.00 -0.11 -12.33
N GLU A 145 3.31 -0.13 -13.48
CA GLU A 145 3.34 -1.26 -14.42
C GLU A 145 4.78 -1.56 -14.89
N ASN A 146 5.52 -0.53 -15.33
CA ASN A 146 6.90 -0.72 -15.80
C ASN A 146 7.78 -1.30 -14.69
N VAL A 147 7.62 -0.82 -13.46
CA VAL A 147 8.37 -1.31 -12.29
C VAL A 147 8.06 -2.80 -12.03
N LEU A 148 6.78 -3.20 -12.02
CA LEU A 148 6.42 -4.61 -11.81
C LEU A 148 6.96 -5.52 -12.90
N LYS A 149 6.82 -5.13 -14.18
CA LYS A 149 7.38 -5.89 -15.31
C LYS A 149 8.90 -6.05 -15.19
N LEU A 150 9.60 -4.97 -14.82
CA LEU A 150 11.04 -5.02 -14.60
C LEU A 150 11.44 -5.87 -13.39
N PHE A 151 10.62 -5.94 -12.34
CA PHE A 151 10.84 -6.85 -11.21
C PHE A 151 10.63 -8.33 -11.55
N SER A 152 9.92 -8.66 -12.64
CA SER A 152 9.61 -10.05 -12.99
C SER A 152 10.85 -10.97 -12.99
N THR A 153 11.99 -10.49 -13.48
CA THR A 153 13.23 -11.30 -13.53
C THR A 153 13.89 -11.50 -12.15
N GLY A 154 13.67 -10.58 -11.22
CA GLY A 154 14.21 -10.63 -9.86
C GLY A 154 13.31 -11.32 -8.84
N LEU A 155 12.04 -11.59 -9.18
CA LEU A 155 11.07 -12.26 -8.32
C LEU A 155 11.07 -13.77 -8.53
N SER A 156 10.92 -14.52 -7.43
CA SER A 156 10.71 -15.96 -7.46
C SER A 156 9.39 -16.31 -8.16
N ASP A 157 9.35 -17.44 -8.85
CA ASP A 157 8.12 -17.92 -9.52
C ASP A 157 6.99 -18.29 -8.54
N ARG A 158 7.29 -18.32 -7.24
CA ARG A 158 6.31 -18.56 -6.18
C ARG A 158 5.60 -17.27 -5.74
N ASN A 159 6.12 -16.10 -6.11
CA ASN A 159 5.52 -14.81 -5.75
C ASN A 159 4.09 -14.73 -6.29
N ILE A 160 3.20 -14.14 -5.50
CA ILE A 160 1.76 -14.10 -5.78
C ILE A 160 1.44 -13.30 -7.05
N ILE A 161 2.17 -12.23 -7.34
CA ILE A 161 1.93 -11.38 -8.52
C ILE A 161 2.16 -12.20 -9.78
N LYS A 162 3.29 -12.91 -9.88
CA LYS A 162 3.57 -13.81 -11.01
C LYS A 162 2.50 -14.89 -11.17
N ARG A 163 2.00 -15.44 -10.06
CA ARG A 163 0.99 -16.50 -10.11
C ARG A 163 -0.39 -16.02 -10.56
N LEU A 164 -0.76 -14.79 -10.20
CA LEU A 164 -2.07 -14.23 -10.52
C LEU A 164 -2.08 -13.48 -11.86
N PHE A 165 -0.94 -12.91 -12.26
CA PHE A 165 -0.82 -11.99 -13.39
C PHE A 165 0.32 -12.41 -14.35
N ASP A 166 0.47 -13.72 -14.59
CA ASP A 166 1.56 -14.27 -15.40
C ASP A 166 1.61 -13.64 -16.80
N ASP A 167 0.46 -13.52 -17.46
CA ASP A 167 0.34 -12.92 -18.77
C ASP A 167 0.75 -11.44 -18.76
N GLN A 168 0.28 -10.65 -17.79
CA GLN A 168 0.61 -9.23 -17.67
C GLN A 168 2.09 -8.99 -17.32
N MET A 169 2.72 -9.93 -16.61
CA MET A 169 4.12 -9.85 -16.20
C MET A 169 5.09 -10.20 -17.32
N HIS A 170 4.70 -11.04 -18.28
CA HIS A 170 5.59 -11.57 -19.31
C HIS A 170 5.23 -11.18 -20.74
N GLN A 171 3.98 -10.81 -21.01
CA GLN A 171 3.52 -10.40 -22.34
C GLN A 171 3.44 -8.89 -22.45
N ASN A 172 3.36 -8.39 -23.68
CA ASN A 172 3.00 -7.00 -23.96
C ASN A 172 1.51 -6.72 -23.72
N ALA A 173 1.01 -7.09 -22.54
CA ALA A 173 -0.36 -6.86 -22.11
C ALA A 173 -0.41 -5.70 -21.11
N ALA A 174 -1.51 -4.96 -21.13
CA ALA A 174 -1.76 -3.90 -20.14
C ALA A 174 -1.87 -4.52 -18.74
N PHE A 175 -1.33 -3.84 -17.73
CA PHE A 175 -1.37 -4.30 -16.34
C PHE A 175 -2.01 -3.26 -15.41
N PRO A 176 -3.31 -2.95 -15.59
CA PRO A 176 -3.97 -1.88 -14.83
C PRO A 176 -3.99 -2.13 -13.32
N GLU A 177 -3.96 -3.38 -12.86
CA GLU A 177 -3.90 -3.74 -11.45
C GLU A 177 -2.61 -3.27 -10.77
N ALA A 178 -1.53 -3.07 -11.55
CA ALA A 178 -0.25 -2.57 -11.03
C ALA A 178 -0.39 -1.25 -10.27
N GLU A 179 -1.35 -0.40 -10.67
CA GLU A 179 -1.63 0.88 -10.02
C GLU A 179 -2.08 0.72 -8.56
N ASN A 180 -2.74 -0.41 -8.26
CA ASN A 180 -3.28 -0.70 -6.93
C ASN A 180 -2.46 -1.76 -6.18
N ILE A 181 -1.67 -2.59 -6.85
CA ILE A 181 -0.70 -3.49 -6.22
C ILE A 181 0.45 -2.66 -5.64
N LEU A 182 1.02 -1.75 -6.43
CA LEU A 182 2.02 -0.80 -5.95
C LEU A 182 1.29 0.41 -5.38
N TRP A 183 1.17 0.53 -4.06
CA TRP A 183 0.34 1.57 -3.44
C TRP A 183 0.86 2.98 -3.75
N ASP A 184 2.16 3.17 -3.58
CA ASP A 184 2.82 4.44 -3.84
C ASP A 184 4.20 4.21 -4.46
N LEU A 185 4.54 4.98 -5.50
CA LEU A 185 5.82 4.92 -6.19
C LEU A 185 6.34 6.34 -6.37
N THR A 186 7.42 6.66 -5.67
CA THR A 186 8.01 8.00 -5.67
C THR A 186 9.45 7.96 -6.18
N THR A 187 9.84 9.04 -6.86
CA THR A 187 11.21 9.26 -7.36
C THR A 187 11.46 10.76 -7.49
N SER A 188 12.74 11.15 -7.45
CA SER A 188 13.17 12.55 -7.64
C SER A 188 14.08 12.75 -8.86
N ASP A 189 14.58 11.66 -9.44
CA ASP A 189 15.60 11.65 -10.50
C ASP A 189 15.30 10.63 -11.61
N ASP A 190 14.13 9.98 -11.58
CA ASP A 190 13.69 8.91 -12.47
C ASP A 190 14.61 7.67 -12.50
N ILE A 191 15.53 7.56 -11.53
CA ILE A 191 16.50 6.47 -11.40
C ILE A 191 16.29 5.74 -10.08
N ASN A 192 16.25 6.48 -8.97
CA ASN A 192 16.06 5.98 -7.62
C ASN A 192 14.60 6.09 -7.23
N TYR A 193 14.01 4.97 -6.84
CA TYR A 193 12.60 4.84 -6.53
C TYR A 193 12.42 4.33 -5.10
N LYS A 194 11.34 4.81 -4.48
CA LYS A 194 10.78 4.25 -3.26
C LYS A 194 9.37 3.76 -3.55
N LEU A 195 9.12 2.51 -3.21
CA LEU A 195 7.86 1.81 -3.41
C LEU A 195 7.28 1.37 -2.07
N ASN A 196 6.01 1.67 -1.84
CA ASN A 196 5.22 1.10 -0.76
C ASN A 196 4.18 0.13 -1.32
N THR A 197 4.01 -1.03 -0.70
CA THR A 197 2.99 -2.04 -1.05
C THR A 197 2.66 -2.92 0.16
N SER A 198 1.74 -3.87 0.00
CA SER A 198 1.45 -4.91 1.00
C SER A 198 2.59 -5.93 1.07
N GLU A 199 2.92 -6.41 2.28
CA GLU A 199 3.80 -7.56 2.47
C GLU A 199 3.26 -8.81 1.76
N ASN A 200 1.94 -8.91 1.59
CA ASN A 200 1.31 -10.02 0.86
C ASN A 200 1.70 -10.02 -0.63
N TRP A 201 1.93 -8.83 -1.22
CA TRP A 201 2.27 -8.69 -2.63
C TRP A 201 3.77 -8.86 -2.89
N LEU A 202 4.60 -8.18 -2.11
CA LEU A 202 6.06 -8.20 -2.23
C LEU A 202 6.68 -8.20 -0.84
N LYS A 203 7.53 -9.18 -0.58
CA LYS A 203 8.35 -9.27 0.63
C LYS A 203 9.78 -9.68 0.30
N SER A 204 10.68 -9.53 1.27
CA SER A 204 12.11 -9.77 1.08
C SER A 204 12.42 -11.16 0.51
N GLU A 205 11.72 -12.20 0.99
CA GLU A 205 11.96 -13.57 0.54
C GLU A 205 11.49 -13.85 -0.90
N ASP A 206 10.70 -12.95 -1.50
CA ASP A 206 10.25 -13.12 -2.88
C ASP A 206 11.33 -12.73 -3.89
N PHE A 207 12.31 -11.91 -3.49
CA PHE A 207 13.40 -11.49 -4.38
C PHE A 207 14.54 -12.52 -4.36
N ILE A 208 14.85 -13.10 -5.52
CA ILE A 208 15.90 -14.12 -5.67
C ILE A 208 17.29 -13.51 -5.93
N ALA A 209 17.35 -12.22 -6.26
CA ALA A 209 18.58 -11.47 -6.46
C ALA A 209 18.36 -9.99 -6.07
N SER A 210 19.39 -9.35 -5.53
CA SER A 210 19.39 -7.91 -5.25
C SER A 210 19.80 -7.06 -6.44
N GLU A 211 20.34 -7.67 -7.49
CA GLU A 211 20.74 -7.00 -8.73
C GLU A 211 20.48 -7.93 -9.92
N PHE A 212 19.80 -7.42 -10.94
CA PHE A 212 19.36 -8.20 -12.10
C PHE A 212 19.05 -7.29 -13.29
N GLU A 213 19.01 -7.88 -14.49
CA GLU A 213 18.57 -7.20 -15.71
C GLU A 213 17.06 -7.47 -15.94
N GLY A 214 16.31 -6.41 -16.19
CA GLY A 214 14.92 -6.46 -16.59
C GLY A 214 14.75 -6.01 -18.04
N VAL A 215 13.72 -6.54 -18.72
CA VAL A 215 13.35 -6.12 -20.07
C VAL A 215 11.96 -5.51 -20.02
N LEU A 216 11.83 -4.28 -20.51
CA LEU A 216 10.56 -3.61 -20.72
C LEU A 216 10.25 -3.59 -22.21
N GLU A 217 9.14 -4.17 -22.63
CA GLU A 217 8.70 -4.07 -24.03
C GLU A 217 8.11 -2.68 -24.29
N GLU A 218 8.48 -2.06 -25.42
CA GLU A 218 7.84 -0.81 -25.82
C GLU A 218 6.47 -1.14 -26.41
N VAL A 219 5.41 -0.59 -25.84
CA VAL A 219 4.11 -0.57 -26.51
C VAL A 219 4.27 0.35 -27.71
N ALA A 220 4.12 -0.17 -28.92
CA ALA A 220 4.11 0.65 -30.11
C ALA A 220 2.97 1.67 -29.97
N GLU A 221 3.30 2.97 -29.95
CA GLU A 221 2.29 4.02 -30.07
C GLU A 221 1.52 3.76 -31.38
N GLU A 222 0.23 3.41 -31.28
CA GLU A 222 -0.64 3.43 -32.45
C GLU A 222 -0.70 4.87 -32.95
N ALA A 223 -0.16 5.07 -34.16
CA ALA A 223 -0.05 6.35 -34.85
C ALA A 223 -1.39 6.93 -35.31
#